data_AF-A0A848TDN5-F1
#
_entry.id   AF-A0A848TDN5-F1
#
_cell.length_a   1.000
_cell.length_b   1.000
_cell.length_c   1.000
_cell.angle_alpha   90.00
_cell.angle_beta   90.00
_cell.angle_gamma   90.00
#
_symmetry.space_group_name_H-M   'P 1'
#
loop_
_entity.id
_entity.type
_entity.pdbx_description
1 polymer ?
#
loop_
_entity_poly.entity_id
_entity_poly.type
_entity_poly.pdbx_seq_one_letter_code
_entity_poly.pdbx_strand_id
1 'polypeptide(L)'
;MTAWPAIWLTLKLATVTTVILMVIALPLGWWLATTKAKARPLVEAVTALPLVLPPTVLGFYLLVLMRPDAPLGAFWVTVTGETLAFSFSGLVLASVVYSLPFAVQPMQTAFMAVPTSTLDAARTLGAGARDAFFSVSLPLARRGFITAAVLSFAHTVGEFGVVLMVGGTARARRNHGAVVA
;
A
#
# COMPACT_ATOMS: atom_id res chain seq x y z
N MET A 1 4.28 -32.35 2.07
CA MET A 1 4.69 -31.02 1.55
C MET A 1 5.00 -30.14 2.75
N THR A 2 6.20 -29.60 2.87
CA THR A 2 6.59 -28.75 4.02
C THR A 2 5.99 -27.36 3.87
N ALA A 3 5.30 -26.84 4.90
CA ALA A 3 4.68 -25.51 4.88
C ALA A 3 5.70 -24.33 4.88
N TRP A 4 6.97 -24.63 5.15
CA TRP A 4 8.04 -23.65 5.34
C TRP A 4 8.22 -22.63 4.20
N PRO A 5 8.24 -23.02 2.91
CA PRO A 5 8.42 -22.06 1.82
C PRO A 5 7.25 -21.08 1.67
N ALA A 6 6.03 -21.52 1.98
CA ALA A 6 4.84 -20.68 1.92
C ALA A 6 4.83 -19.65 3.06
N ILE A 7 5.25 -20.05 4.26
CA ILE A 7 5.42 -19.15 5.41
C ILE A 7 6.46 -18.07 5.07
N TRP A 8 7.62 -18.48 4.55
CA TRP A 8 8.68 -17.54 4.17
C TRP A 8 8.23 -16.55 3.08
N LEU A 9 7.52 -17.02 2.05
CA LEU A 9 6.99 -16.16 1.00
C LEU A 9 5.99 -15.14 1.54
N THR A 10 5.12 -15.56 2.45
CA THR A 10 4.10 -14.70 3.07
C THR A 10 4.76 -13.64 3.95
N LEU A 11 5.73 -14.02 4.79
CA LEU A 11 6.51 -13.07 5.58
C LEU A 11 7.24 -12.06 4.69
N LYS A 12 7.93 -12.54 3.65
CA LYS A 12 8.64 -11.68 2.70
C LYS A 12 7.68 -10.69 2.03
N LEU A 13 6.53 -11.16 1.55
CA LEU A 13 5.51 -10.33 0.93
C LEU A 13 4.98 -9.27 1.91
N ALA A 14 4.62 -9.68 3.13
CA ALA A 14 4.10 -8.78 4.15
C ALA A 14 5.13 -7.72 4.55
N THR A 15 6.39 -8.09 4.77
CA THR A 15 7.44 -7.13 5.11
C THR A 15 7.69 -6.13 3.98
N VAL A 16 7.85 -6.60 2.73
CA VAL A 16 8.09 -5.71 1.57
C VAL A 16 6.91 -4.76 1.37
N THR A 17 5.68 -5.29 1.42
CA THR A 17 4.46 -4.50 1.28
C THR A 17 4.36 -3.44 2.37
N THR A 18 4.58 -3.80 3.64
CA THR A 18 4.51 -2.85 4.77
C THR A 18 5.54 -1.74 4.62
N VAL A 19 6.78 -2.04 4.21
CA VAL A 19 7.81 -1.01 4.01
C VAL A 19 7.38 -0.01 2.93
N ILE A 20 6.91 -0.52 1.77
CA ILE A 20 6.42 0.34 0.68
C ILE A 20 5.24 1.19 1.15
N LEU A 21 4.28 0.57 1.84
CA LEU A 21 3.13 1.26 2.40
C LEU A 21 3.53 2.33 3.40
N MET A 22 4.54 2.12 4.24
CA MET A 22 4.98 3.15 5.18
C MET A 22 5.57 4.37 4.46
N VAL A 23 6.32 4.14 3.38
CA VAL A 23 6.86 5.23 2.56
C VAL A 23 5.76 6.03 1.86
N ILE A 24 4.67 5.38 1.43
CA ILE A 24 3.53 6.03 0.77
C ILE A 24 2.58 6.70 1.77
N ALA A 25 2.21 5.97 2.82
CA ALA A 25 1.22 6.39 3.80
C ALA A 25 1.70 7.53 4.68
N LEU A 26 3.01 7.64 4.94
CA LEU A 26 3.57 8.73 5.72
C LEU A 26 3.29 10.12 5.10
N PRO A 27 3.71 10.42 3.85
CA PRO A 27 3.40 11.70 3.22
C PRO A 27 1.91 11.85 2.93
N LEU A 28 1.22 10.76 2.53
CA LEU A 28 -0.20 10.82 2.19
C LEU A 28 -1.08 11.09 3.41
N GLY A 29 -0.83 10.41 4.53
CA GLY A 29 -1.53 10.61 5.79
C GLY A 29 -1.29 12.00 6.37
N TRP A 30 -0.06 12.52 6.27
CA TRP A 30 0.24 13.90 6.65
C TRP A 30 -0.52 14.92 5.78
N TRP A 31 -0.48 14.74 4.47
CA TRP A 31 -1.17 15.63 3.52
C TRP A 31 -2.68 15.60 3.75
N LEU A 32 -3.28 14.43 3.90
CA LEU A 32 -4.71 14.28 4.19
C LEU A 32 -5.13 14.89 5.54
N ALA A 33 -4.26 14.84 6.55
CA ALA A 33 -4.53 15.42 7.86
C ALA A 33 -4.42 16.95 7.89
N THR A 34 -3.56 17.54 7.05
CA THR A 34 -3.21 18.97 7.13
C THR A 34 -3.74 19.83 5.98
N THR A 35 -4.14 19.23 4.86
CA THR A 35 -4.55 19.96 3.67
C THR A 35 -5.97 20.54 3.78
N LYS A 36 -6.17 21.70 3.15
CA LYS A 36 -7.50 22.30 2.90
C LYS A 36 -7.90 22.20 1.43
N ALA A 37 -7.18 21.40 0.63
CA ALA A 37 -7.42 21.26 -0.80
C ALA A 37 -8.81 20.67 -1.09
N LYS A 38 -9.48 21.20 -2.13
CA LYS A 38 -10.77 20.66 -2.61
C LYS A 38 -10.68 19.20 -3.09
N ALA A 39 -9.48 18.74 -3.44
CA ALA A 39 -9.21 17.36 -3.85
C ALA A 39 -9.15 16.36 -2.67
N ARG A 40 -9.11 16.83 -1.42
CA ARG A 40 -9.00 15.96 -0.24
C ARG A 40 -10.06 14.86 -0.20
N PRO A 41 -11.37 15.13 -0.37
CA PRO A 41 -12.39 14.07 -0.30
C PRO A 41 -12.22 13.03 -1.41
N LEU A 42 -11.76 13.44 -2.60
CA LEU A 42 -11.49 12.52 -3.70
C LEU A 42 -10.33 11.57 -3.36
N VAL A 43 -9.24 12.11 -2.80
CA VAL A 43 -8.08 11.29 -2.40
C VAL A 43 -8.46 10.35 -1.25
N GLU A 44 -9.20 10.83 -0.24
CA GLU A 44 -9.74 9.97 0.83
C GLU A 44 -10.58 8.83 0.26
N ALA A 45 -11.50 9.13 -0.67
CA ALA A 45 -12.33 8.13 -1.33
C ALA A 45 -11.49 7.11 -2.11
N VAL A 46 -10.48 7.55 -2.87
CA VAL A 46 -9.58 6.66 -3.63
C VAL A 46 -8.78 5.76 -2.68
N THR A 47 -8.27 6.29 -1.57
CA THR A 47 -7.56 5.48 -0.57
C THR A 47 -8.45 4.48 0.16
N ALA A 48 -9.73 4.81 0.35
CA ALA A 48 -10.71 3.95 1.00
C ALA A 48 -11.37 2.96 0.03
N LEU A 49 -11.28 3.20 -1.29
CA LEU A 49 -11.90 2.37 -2.32
C LEU A 49 -11.62 0.87 -2.17
N PRO A 50 -10.39 0.42 -1.83
CA PRO A 50 -10.12 -1.00 -1.64
C PRO A 50 -10.94 -1.65 -0.51
N LEU A 51 -11.40 -0.90 0.49
CA LEU A 51 -12.25 -1.42 1.57
C LEU A 51 -13.68 -1.73 1.10
N VAL A 52 -14.14 -1.05 0.06
CA VAL A 52 -15.52 -1.15 -0.43
C VAL A 52 -15.64 -2.30 -1.45
N LEU A 53 -14.56 -2.61 -2.15
CA LEU A 53 -14.54 -3.63 -3.19
C LEU A 53 -14.35 -5.03 -2.58
N PRO A 54 -15.11 -6.04 -3.04
CA PRO A 54 -14.81 -7.43 -2.69
C PRO A 54 -13.37 -7.79 -3.12
N PRO A 55 -12.60 -8.54 -2.30
CA PRO A 55 -11.21 -8.89 -2.60
C PRO A 55 -11.03 -9.56 -3.96
N THR A 56 -11.98 -10.43 -4.34
CA THR A 56 -11.99 -11.11 -5.64
C THR A 56 -12.14 -10.13 -6.81
N VAL A 57 -13.00 -9.13 -6.68
CA VAL A 57 -13.25 -8.12 -7.71
C VAL A 57 -12.01 -7.24 -7.87
N LEU A 58 -11.43 -6.82 -6.74
CA LEU A 58 -10.18 -6.05 -6.74
C LEU A 58 -9.03 -6.83 -7.40
N GLY A 59 -8.86 -8.10 -7.03
CA GLY A 59 -7.86 -8.99 -7.63
C GLY A 59 -8.04 -9.17 -9.14
N PHE A 60 -9.28 -9.33 -9.61
CA PHE A 60 -9.58 -9.42 -11.04
C PHE A 60 -9.22 -8.14 -11.81
N TYR A 61 -9.62 -6.96 -11.32
CA TYR A 61 -9.28 -5.69 -11.99
C TYR A 61 -7.77 -5.43 -12.00
N LEU A 62 -7.08 -5.75 -10.91
CA LEU A 62 -5.62 -5.66 -10.85
C LEU A 62 -4.98 -6.59 -11.89
N LEU A 63 -5.41 -7.86 -11.98
CA LEU A 63 -4.93 -8.76 -13.02
C LEU A 63 -5.10 -8.19 -14.42
N VAL A 64 -6.27 -7.63 -14.73
CA VAL A 64 -6.55 -7.02 -16.05
C VAL A 64 -5.58 -5.87 -16.34
N LEU A 65 -5.30 -5.02 -15.35
CA LEU A 65 -4.34 -3.91 -15.47
C LEU A 65 -2.88 -4.40 -15.59
N MET A 66 -2.56 -5.55 -15.01
CA MET A 66 -1.22 -6.12 -14.98
C MET A 66 -0.90 -6.98 -16.21
N ARG A 67 -1.85 -7.16 -17.13
CA ARG A 67 -1.61 -7.88 -18.38
C ARG A 67 -0.58 -7.14 -19.24
N PRO A 68 0.26 -7.84 -20.02
CA PRO A 68 1.29 -7.22 -20.85
C PRO A 68 0.76 -6.24 -21.91
N ASP A 69 -0.51 -6.38 -22.31
CA ASP A 69 -1.19 -5.52 -23.28
C ASP A 69 -1.88 -4.30 -22.64
N ALA A 70 -2.04 -4.29 -21.31
CA ALA A 70 -2.59 -3.15 -20.59
C ALA A 70 -1.50 -2.09 -20.34
N PRO A 71 -1.82 -0.79 -20.24
CA PRO A 71 -0.81 0.27 -20.11
C PRO A 71 0.19 0.06 -18.97
N LEU A 72 -0.28 -0.41 -17.81
CA LEU A 72 0.55 -0.65 -16.64
C LEU A 72 1.47 -1.87 -16.83
N GLY A 73 0.92 -2.99 -17.30
CA GLY A 73 1.72 -4.19 -17.57
C GLY A 73 2.69 -4.02 -18.73
N ALA A 74 2.27 -3.34 -19.81
CA ALA A 74 3.13 -3.00 -20.94
C ALA A 74 4.34 -2.16 -20.51
N PHE A 75 4.10 -1.10 -19.73
CA PHE A 75 5.18 -0.28 -19.17
C PHE A 75 6.12 -1.09 -18.28
N TRP A 76 5.59 -2.01 -17.47
CA TRP A 76 6.43 -2.87 -16.64
C TRP A 76 7.32 -3.81 -17.46
N VAL A 77 6.76 -4.42 -18.51
CA VAL A 77 7.49 -5.31 -19.42
C VAL A 77 8.58 -4.54 -20.17
N THR A 78 8.34 -3.30 -20.61
CA THR A 78 9.38 -2.53 -21.31
C THR A 78 10.56 -2.15 -20.41
N VAL A 79 10.31 -1.94 -19.11
CA VAL A 79 11.36 -1.55 -18.14
C VAL A 79 12.09 -2.76 -17.56
N THR A 80 11.38 -3.86 -17.30
CA THR A 80 11.94 -5.01 -16.55
C THR A 80 12.11 -6.27 -17.39
N GLY A 81 11.46 -6.36 -18.55
CA GLY A 81 11.42 -7.56 -19.38
C GLY A 81 10.51 -8.68 -18.86
N GLU A 82 9.89 -8.54 -17.69
CA GLU A 82 9.06 -9.57 -17.05
C GLU A 82 7.57 -9.19 -17.01
N THR A 83 6.69 -10.19 -16.96
CA THR A 83 5.25 -9.95 -16.80
C THR A 83 4.88 -9.70 -15.35
N LEU A 84 4.06 -8.68 -15.10
CA LEU A 84 3.65 -8.33 -13.74
C LEU A 84 2.63 -9.33 -13.17
N ALA A 85 1.70 -9.82 -13.99
CA ALA A 85 0.76 -10.86 -13.61
C ALA A 85 1.47 -12.16 -13.18
N PHE A 86 0.96 -12.83 -12.15
CA PHE A 86 1.51 -14.08 -11.60
C PHE A 86 2.97 -14.01 -11.12
N SER A 87 3.51 -12.80 -10.88
CA SER A 87 4.87 -12.57 -10.37
C SER A 87 4.87 -12.14 -8.90
N PHE A 88 6.04 -12.21 -8.24
CA PHE A 88 6.19 -11.67 -6.89
C PHE A 88 5.97 -10.15 -6.86
N SER A 89 6.50 -9.42 -7.85
CA SER A 89 6.30 -7.98 -7.99
C SER A 89 4.81 -7.65 -8.15
N GLY A 90 4.07 -8.50 -8.87
CA GLY A 90 2.64 -8.36 -9.00
C GLY A 90 1.87 -8.58 -7.70
N LEU A 91 2.27 -9.60 -6.92
CA LEU A 91 1.74 -9.80 -5.58
C LEU A 91 2.01 -8.59 -4.68
N VAL A 92 3.23 -8.06 -4.70
CA VAL A 92 3.59 -6.85 -3.93
C VAL A 92 2.72 -5.65 -4.34
N LEU A 93 2.57 -5.40 -5.65
CA LEU A 93 1.75 -4.29 -6.13
C LEU A 93 0.29 -4.43 -5.67
N ALA A 94 -0.28 -5.62 -5.85
CA ALA A 94 -1.64 -5.89 -5.42
C ALA A 94 -1.79 -5.72 -3.90
N SER A 95 -0.81 -6.20 -3.13
CA SER A 95 -0.73 -6.04 -1.67
C SER A 95 -0.67 -4.60 -1.21
N VAL A 96 0.09 -3.76 -1.91
CA VAL A 96 0.11 -2.32 -1.64
C VAL A 96 -1.26 -1.71 -1.91
N VAL A 97 -1.92 -2.04 -3.02
CA VAL A 97 -3.23 -1.46 -3.36
C VAL A 97 -4.31 -1.84 -2.34
N TYR A 98 -4.46 -3.12 -2.00
CA TYR A 98 -5.53 -3.53 -1.09
C TYR A 98 -5.27 -3.15 0.38
N SER A 99 -4.00 -3.11 0.81
CA SER A 99 -3.65 -2.77 2.20
C SER A 99 -3.44 -1.27 2.42
N LEU A 100 -3.48 -0.46 1.37
CA LEU A 100 -3.37 1.00 1.42
C LEU A 100 -4.23 1.67 2.52
N PRO A 101 -5.55 1.38 2.64
CA PRO A 101 -6.38 2.01 3.68
C PRO A 101 -5.90 1.73 5.10
N PHE A 102 -5.38 0.52 5.35
CA PHE A 102 -4.89 0.11 6.66
C PHE A 102 -3.56 0.77 7.05
N ALA A 103 -2.81 1.29 6.07
CA ALA A 103 -1.63 2.11 6.32
C ALA A 103 -1.99 3.60 6.49
N VAL A 104 -2.86 4.12 5.60
CA VAL A 104 -3.15 5.56 5.51
C VAL A 104 -4.04 6.04 6.65
N GLN A 105 -5.11 5.31 7.01
CA GLN A 105 -6.08 5.78 8.01
C GLN A 105 -5.48 5.95 9.41
N PRO A 106 -4.69 4.99 9.95
CA PRO A 106 -4.07 5.18 11.26
C PRO A 106 -3.04 6.31 11.25
N MET A 107 -2.31 6.47 10.15
CA MET A 107 -1.34 7.55 9.97
C MET A 107 -2.04 8.92 9.95
N GLN A 108 -3.08 9.06 9.14
CA GLN A 108 -3.90 10.27 9.06
C GLN A 108 -4.48 10.62 10.42
N THR A 109 -5.05 9.64 11.13
CA THR A 109 -5.64 9.81 12.46
C THR A 109 -4.61 10.29 13.46
N ALA A 110 -3.41 9.73 13.45
CA ALA A 110 -2.34 10.14 14.34
C ALA A 110 -1.84 11.56 14.08
N PHE A 111 -1.78 11.99 12.81
CA PHE A 111 -1.45 13.37 12.49
C PHE A 111 -2.58 14.35 12.83
N MET A 112 -3.85 13.98 12.66
CA MET A 112 -4.99 14.80 13.10
C MET A 112 -5.05 14.96 14.62
N ALA A 113 -4.53 13.99 15.37
CA ALA A 113 -4.46 14.05 16.83
C ALA A 113 -3.36 14.99 17.36
N VAL A 114 -2.47 15.50 16.50
CA VAL A 114 -1.44 16.47 16.89
C VAL A 114 -2.12 17.83 17.13
N PRO A 115 -2.06 18.40 18.35
CA PRO A 115 -2.70 19.69 18.63
C PRO A 115 -2.12 20.81 17.77
N THR A 116 -3.00 21.63 17.18
CA THR A 116 -2.58 22.81 16.40
C THR A 116 -1.78 23.80 17.25
N SER A 117 -2.10 23.91 18.54
CA SER A 117 -1.37 24.75 19.49
C SER A 117 0.12 24.38 19.60
N THR A 118 0.45 23.09 19.51
CA THR A 118 1.85 22.63 19.53
C THR A 118 2.60 23.06 18.26
N LEU A 119 1.92 23.03 17.11
CA LEU A 119 2.48 23.50 15.85
C LEU A 119 2.66 25.02 15.81
N ASP A 120 1.72 25.78 16.39
CA ASP A 120 1.81 27.23 16.48
C ASP A 120 2.88 27.70 17.47
N ALA A 121 3.09 26.95 18.56
CA ALA A 121 4.22 27.17 19.46
C ALA A 121 5.56 26.96 18.75
N ALA A 122 5.70 25.89 17.96
CA ALA A 122 6.90 25.62 17.17
C ALA A 122 7.19 26.75 16.16
N ARG A 123 6.15 27.26 15.48
CA ARG A 123 6.27 28.42 14.57
C ARG A 123 6.73 29.68 15.28
N THR A 124 6.22 29.95 16.48
CA THR A 124 6.66 31.09 17.31
C THR A 124 8.14 30.99 17.69
N LEU A 125 8.67 29.78 17.85
CA LEU A 125 10.09 29.51 18.09
C LEU A 125 10.94 29.54 16.80
N GLY A 126 10.37 29.90 15.65
CA GLY A 126 11.07 30.01 14.37
C GLY A 126 11.13 28.71 13.56
N ALA A 127 10.46 27.64 13.99
CA ALA A 127 10.44 26.39 13.24
C ALA A 127 9.68 26.56 11.92
N GLY A 128 10.37 26.31 10.80
CA GLY A 128 9.76 26.24 9.47
C GLY A 128 8.86 25.01 9.31
N ALA A 129 8.07 24.95 8.24
CA ALA A 129 7.12 23.85 8.01
C ALA A 129 7.77 22.45 7.94
N ARG A 130 8.98 22.36 7.34
CA ARG A 130 9.74 21.10 7.28
C ARG A 130 10.33 20.72 8.63
N ASP A 131 10.85 21.69 9.36
CA ASP A 131 11.37 21.47 10.71
C ASP A 131 10.25 20.97 11.63
N ALA A 132 9.15 21.72 11.74
CA ALA A 132 8.00 21.34 12.56
C ALA A 132 7.44 19.94 12.22
N PHE A 133 7.49 19.52 10.96
CA PHE A 133 7.13 18.16 10.58
C PHE A 133 8.04 17.11 11.23
N PHE A 134 9.36 17.25 11.10
CA PHE A 134 10.32 16.26 11.62
C PHE A 134 10.54 16.36 13.14
N SER A 135 10.49 17.56 13.72
CA SER A 135 10.78 17.79 15.14
C SER A 135 9.54 17.67 16.04
N VAL A 136 8.33 17.89 15.50
CA VAL A 136 7.10 17.91 16.31
C VAL A 136 6.08 16.88 15.82
N SER A 137 5.63 16.98 14.57
CA SER A 137 4.52 16.15 14.09
C SER A 137 4.87 14.67 14.00
N LEU A 138 6.01 14.34 13.41
CA LEU A 138 6.44 12.96 13.21
C LEU A 138 6.71 12.24 14.55
N PRO A 139 7.42 12.82 15.54
CA PRO A 139 7.61 12.19 16.85
C PRO A 139 6.32 12.00 17.65
N LEU A 140 5.37 12.94 17.55
CA LEU A 140 4.06 12.84 18.21
C LEU A 140 3.17 11.79 17.53
N ALA A 141 3.23 11.70 16.20
CA ALA A 141 2.47 10.73 15.41
C ALA A 141 3.12 9.32 15.38
N ARG A 142 4.26 9.10 16.04
CA ARG A 142 5.00 7.82 16.00
C ARG A 142 4.16 6.59 16.35
N ARG A 143 3.19 6.74 17.25
CA ARG A 143 2.27 5.65 17.62
C ARG A 143 1.39 5.26 16.43
N GLY A 144 0.94 6.23 15.64
CA GLY A 144 0.22 6.00 14.39
C GLY A 144 1.05 5.25 13.37
N PHE A 145 2.35 5.58 13.26
CA PHE A 145 3.26 4.85 12.38
C PHE A 145 3.35 3.36 12.75
N ILE A 146 3.50 3.06 14.05
CA ILE A 146 3.52 1.67 14.54
C ILE A 146 2.19 0.96 14.25
N THR A 147 1.06 1.61 14.53
CA THR A 147 -0.27 1.05 14.26
C THR A 147 -0.46 0.78 12.76
N ALA A 148 -0.09 1.72 11.90
CA ALA A 148 -0.16 1.56 10.45
C ALA A 148 0.70 0.38 9.96
N ALA A 149 1.93 0.24 10.48
CA ALA A 149 2.82 -0.84 10.11
C ALA A 149 2.28 -2.21 10.54
N VAL A 150 1.81 -2.32 11.78
CA VAL A 150 1.25 -3.57 12.34
C VAL A 150 -0.03 -3.97 11.60
N LEU A 151 -0.95 -3.04 11.38
CA LEU A 151 -2.20 -3.31 10.66
C LEU A 151 -1.93 -3.72 9.21
N SER A 152 -1.05 -3.00 8.51
CA SER A 152 -0.69 -3.33 7.12
C SER A 152 -0.03 -4.70 7.02
N PHE A 153 0.87 -5.02 7.95
CA PHE A 153 1.52 -6.33 8.00
C PHE A 153 0.52 -7.44 8.27
N ALA A 154 -0.29 -7.31 9.32
CA ALA A 154 -1.29 -8.30 9.71
C ALA A 154 -2.32 -8.51 8.59
N HIS A 155 -2.79 -7.44 7.96
CA HIS A 155 -3.71 -7.50 6.83
C HIS A 155 -3.07 -8.19 5.62
N THR A 156 -1.78 -7.93 5.35
CA THR A 156 -1.08 -8.59 4.24
C THR A 156 -0.90 -10.09 4.49
N VAL A 157 -0.62 -10.50 5.73
CA VAL A 157 -0.52 -11.92 6.10
C VAL A 157 -1.87 -12.64 6.04
N GLY A 158 -2.95 -11.96 6.43
CA GLY A 158 -4.30 -12.53 6.49
C GLY A 158 -5.05 -12.53 5.16
N GLU A 159 -4.57 -11.80 4.16
CA GLU A 159 -5.25 -11.70 2.87
C GLU A 159 -5.01 -12.93 1.99
N PHE A 160 -6.08 -13.44 1.41
CA PHE A 160 -6.06 -14.64 0.57
C PHE A 160 -6.75 -14.44 -0.78
N GLY A 161 -7.83 -13.66 -0.85
CA GLY A 161 -8.64 -13.51 -2.05
C GLY A 161 -7.87 -12.86 -3.19
N VAL A 162 -7.21 -11.72 -2.91
CA VAL A 162 -6.39 -11.02 -3.92
C VAL A 162 -5.16 -11.85 -4.30
N VAL A 163 -4.52 -12.49 -3.32
CA VAL A 163 -3.30 -13.28 -3.52
C VAL A 163 -3.55 -14.50 -4.40
N LEU A 164 -4.67 -15.21 -4.24
CA LEU A 164 -5.02 -16.33 -5.11
C LEU A 164 -5.25 -15.90 -6.56
N MET A 165 -5.93 -14.78 -6.76
CA MET A 165 -6.21 -14.25 -8.10
C MET A 165 -4.89 -13.84 -8.76
N VAL A 166 -4.13 -12.95 -8.13
CA VAL A 166 -2.92 -12.37 -8.73
C VAL A 166 -1.75 -13.34 -8.77
N GLY A 167 -1.58 -14.17 -7.75
CA GLY A 167 -0.49 -15.16 -7.66
C GLY A 167 -0.70 -16.38 -8.54
N GLY A 168 -1.97 -16.76 -8.78
CA GLY A 168 -2.33 -17.95 -9.55
C GLY A 168 -1.89 -19.27 -8.90
N THR A 169 -2.51 -20.38 -9.29
CA THR A 169 -2.01 -21.70 -8.90
C THR A 169 -0.85 -22.11 -9.80
N ALA A 170 0.03 -23.00 -9.33
CA ALA A 170 1.12 -23.55 -10.17
C ALA A 170 0.62 -24.15 -11.50
N ARG A 171 -0.65 -24.58 -11.55
CA ARG A 171 -1.33 -25.08 -12.75
C ARG A 171 -1.70 -23.96 -13.74
N ALA A 172 -2.04 -22.77 -13.26
CA ALA A 172 -2.34 -21.60 -14.10
C ALA A 172 -1.08 -21.07 -14.81
N ARG A 173 0.08 -21.09 -14.14
CA ARG A 173 1.39 -20.77 -14.76
C ARG A 173 1.75 -21.72 -15.90
N ARG A 174 1.37 -23.01 -15.81
CA ARG A 174 1.70 -24.02 -16.83
C ARG A 174 0.90 -23.88 -18.13
N ASN A 175 -0.33 -23.38 -18.05
CA ASN A 175 -1.18 -23.18 -19.24
C ASN A 175 -0.90 -21.89 -20.01
N HIS A 176 -0.35 -20.85 -19.36
CA HIS A 176 -0.02 -19.58 -20.05
C HIS A 176 1.24 -19.69 -20.92
N GLY A 177 2.14 -20.64 -20.65
CA GLY A 177 3.27 -20.94 -21.55
C GLY A 177 2.86 -21.64 -22.85
N ALA A 178 1.61 -22.11 -22.98
CA ALA A 178 1.11 -22.83 -24.16
C ALA A 178 0.17 -21.99 -25.05
N VAL A 179 -0.19 -20.77 -24.65
CA VAL A 179 -1.09 -19.88 -25.41
C VAL A 179 -0.31 -18.73 -26.09
N VAL A 180 0.99 -18.63 -25.83
CA VAL A 180 1.90 -17.64 -26.46
C VAL A 180 3.01 -18.34 -27.25
N ALA A 181 2.81 -19.61 -27.62
CA ALA A 181 3.68 -20.38 -28.52
C ALA A 181 2.94 -20.69 -29.82
#